data_AF-A0A1C4VA96-F1
#
_entry.id   AF-A0A1C4VA96-F1
#
_cell.length_a   1.000
_cell.length_b   1.000
_cell.length_c   1.000
_cell.angle_alpha   90.00
_cell.angle_beta   90.00
_cell.angle_gamma   90.00
#
_symmetry.space_group_name_H-M   'P 1'
#
loop_
_entity.id
_entity.type
_entity.pdbx_description
1 polymer ?
#
loop_
_entity_poly.entity_id
_entity_poly.type
_entity_poly.pdbx_seq_one_letter_code
_entity_poly.pdbx_strand_id
1 'polypeptide(L)'
;MPDFAVNSDETAQTSAALLNDFTQLQDKLVEVRGKVQNLLAQGYRTPAAQQKFQPFFDEFAKGFDQVNQGLQGIGNYVRSVGEAFASTDQDLGSRLG
;
A
#
# COMPACT_ATOMS: atom_id res chain seq x y z
N MET A 1 -15.39 -26.97 20.95
CA MET A 1 -14.16 -26.20 20.66
C MET A 1 -14.60 -25.03 19.79
N PRO A 2 -14.13 -23.79 20.05
CA PRO A 2 -14.42 -22.68 19.15
C PRO A 2 -13.95 -23.07 17.75
N ASP A 3 -14.81 -22.87 16.77
CA ASP A 3 -14.53 -23.14 15.37
C ASP A 3 -13.50 -22.11 14.90
N PHE A 4 -12.22 -22.41 15.08
CA PHE A 4 -11.11 -21.63 14.51
C PHE A 4 -11.00 -21.90 13.00
N ALA A 5 -12.13 -22.05 12.31
CA ALA A 5 -12.26 -21.91 10.88
C ALA A 5 -12.02 -20.43 10.52
N VAL A 6 -10.82 -19.93 10.81
CA VAL A 6 -10.30 -18.79 10.09
C VAL A 6 -10.27 -19.27 8.65
N ASN A 7 -11.07 -18.63 7.80
CA ASN A 7 -11.05 -18.87 6.37
C ASN A 7 -9.71 -18.35 5.86
N SER A 8 -8.66 -19.15 6.06
CA SER A 8 -7.27 -18.86 5.72
C SER A 8 -7.14 -18.58 4.23
N ASP A 9 -7.94 -19.27 3.41
CA ASP A 9 -8.07 -19.02 1.98
C ASP A 9 -8.67 -17.63 1.68
N GLU A 10 -9.78 -17.26 2.31
CA GLU A 10 -10.37 -15.92 2.13
C GLU A 10 -9.47 -14.80 2.66
N THR A 11 -8.75 -15.07 3.76
CA THR A 11 -7.76 -14.14 4.33
C THR A 11 -6.59 -13.94 3.37
N ALA A 12 -6.04 -15.03 2.81
CA ALA A 12 -4.95 -14.98 1.84
C ALA A 12 -5.38 -14.33 0.52
N GLN A 13 -6.59 -14.62 0.05
CA GLN A 13 -7.15 -14.04 -1.17
C GLN A 13 -7.41 -12.53 -1.02
N THR A 14 -8.03 -12.12 0.08
CA THR A 14 -8.28 -10.70 0.39
C THR A 14 -6.96 -9.95 0.55
N SER A 15 -5.98 -10.57 1.20
CA SER A 15 -4.63 -10.07 1.34
C SER A 15 -3.93 -9.82 0.00
N ALA A 16 -4.01 -10.79 -0.91
CA ALA A 16 -3.45 -10.65 -2.25
C ALA A 16 -4.16 -9.56 -3.07
N ALA A 17 -5.49 -9.47 -2.96
CA ALA A 17 -6.27 -8.41 -3.60
C ALA A 17 -5.87 -7.02 -3.08
N LEU A 18 -5.75 -6.85 -1.76
CA LEU A 18 -5.31 -5.61 -1.13
C LEU A 18 -3.90 -5.20 -1.60
N LEU A 19 -2.95 -6.13 -1.66
CA LEU A 19 -1.60 -5.86 -2.18
C LEU A 19 -1.62 -5.40 -3.65
N ASN A 20 -2.48 -5.99 -4.47
CA ASN A 20 -2.64 -5.58 -5.86
C ASN A 20 -3.24 -4.17 -5.97
N ASP A 21 -4.30 -3.88 -5.21
CA ASP A 21 -4.92 -2.55 -5.17
C ASP A 21 -3.93 -1.48 -4.70
N PHE A 22 -3.08 -1.82 -3.74
CA PHE A 22 -2.01 -0.95 -3.26
C PHE A 22 -0.94 -0.66 -4.32
N THR A 23 -0.55 -1.68 -5.08
CA THR A 23 0.38 -1.49 -6.21
C THR A 23 -0.22 -0.54 -7.24
N GLN A 24 -1.50 -0.73 -7.60
CA GLN A 24 -2.21 0.15 -8.51
C GLN A 24 -2.33 1.58 -7.99
N LEU A 25 -2.57 1.76 -6.69
CA LEU A 25 -2.63 3.08 -6.06
C LEU A 25 -1.26 3.78 -6.13
N GLN A 26 -0.18 3.06 -5.83
CA GLN A 26 1.19 3.57 -5.94
C GLN A 26 1.49 4.03 -7.37
N ASP A 27 1.16 3.22 -8.37
CA ASP A 27 1.35 3.56 -9.79
C ASP A 27 0.57 4.83 -10.16
N LYS A 28 -0.68 4.94 -9.72
CA LYS A 28 -1.52 6.12 -9.98
C LYS A 28 -0.96 7.38 -9.35
N LEU A 29 -0.45 7.27 -8.12
CA LEU A 29 0.16 8.39 -7.43
C LEU A 29 1.47 8.84 -8.11
N VAL A 30 2.29 7.90 -8.60
CA VAL A 30 3.48 8.21 -9.41
C VAL A 30 3.09 8.93 -10.71
N GLU A 31 2.02 8.48 -11.36
CA GLU A 31 1.47 9.14 -12.56
C GLU A 31 1.03 10.59 -12.27
N VAL A 32 0.30 10.81 -11.17
CA VAL A 32 -0.13 12.14 -10.73
C VAL A 32 1.08 13.03 -10.43
N ARG A 33 2.10 12.51 -9.72
CA ARG A 33 3.36 13.23 -9.47
C ARG A 33 4.01 13.70 -10.77
N GLY A 34 4.12 12.80 -11.75
CA GLY A 34 4.71 13.10 -13.05
C GLY A 34 3.95 14.19 -13.81
N LYS A 35 2.60 14.13 -13.79
CA LYS A 35 1.74 15.17 -14.40
C LYS A 35 1.96 16.54 -13.74
N VAL A 36 2.04 16.59 -12.42
CA VAL A 36 2.30 17.84 -11.69
C VAL A 36 3.68 18.39 -12.01
N GLN A 37 4.72 17.56 -12.03
CA GLN A 37 6.07 17.97 -12.41
C GLN A 37 6.13 18.50 -13.85
N ASN A 38 5.45 17.85 -14.79
CA ASN A 38 5.35 18.30 -16.16
C ASN A 38 4.63 19.65 -16.28
N LEU A 39 3.55 19.84 -15.51
CA LEU A 39 2.82 21.11 -15.46
C LEU A 39 3.72 22.26 -14.98
N LEU A 40 4.52 22.02 -13.93
CA LEU A 40 5.50 22.98 -13.42
C LEU A 40 6.61 23.29 -14.45
N ALA A 41 7.10 22.26 -15.15
CA ALA A 41 8.17 22.41 -16.12
C ALA A 41 7.73 23.13 -17.42
N GLN A 42 6.50 22.89 -17.86
CA GLN A 42 6.00 23.31 -19.18
C GLN A 42 4.99 24.46 -19.13
N GLY A 43 4.11 24.53 -18.13
CA GLY A 43 2.97 25.46 -18.09
C GLY A 43 3.04 26.56 -17.03
N TYR A 44 3.70 26.31 -15.90
CA TYR A 44 3.77 27.21 -14.74
C TYR A 44 5.16 27.84 -14.55
N ARG A 45 5.79 28.28 -15.66
CA ARG A 45 7.17 28.82 -15.66
C ARG A 45 7.33 30.20 -15.02
N THR A 46 6.25 30.88 -14.62
CA THR A 46 6.38 32.19 -13.96
C THR A 46 6.74 32.00 -12.48
N PRO A 47 7.71 32.78 -11.94
CA PRO A 47 8.17 32.64 -10.55
C PRO A 47 7.04 32.71 -9.51
N ALA A 48 6.05 33.57 -9.76
CA ALA A 48 4.88 33.73 -8.89
C ALA A 48 3.98 32.49 -8.88
N ALA A 49 3.82 31.83 -10.03
CA ALA A 49 2.96 30.66 -10.14
C ALA A 49 3.68 29.44 -9.52
N GLN A 50 5.00 29.33 -9.69
CA GLN A 50 5.82 28.32 -9.03
C GLN A 50 5.79 28.45 -7.50
N GLN A 51 5.93 29.67 -6.95
CA GLN A 51 5.80 29.91 -5.50
C GLN A 51 4.43 29.51 -4.93
N LYS A 52 3.36 29.68 -5.70
CA LYS A 52 2.00 29.29 -5.29
C LYS A 52 1.77 27.79 -5.39
N PHE A 53 2.46 27.11 -6.31
CA PHE A 53 2.27 25.68 -6.57
C PHE A 53 3.18 24.79 -5.72
N GLN A 54 4.36 25.30 -5.33
CA GLN A 54 5.33 24.60 -4.47
C GLN A 54 4.71 23.97 -3.21
N PRO A 55 3.87 24.68 -2.42
CA PRO A 55 3.31 24.14 -1.19
C PRO A 55 2.38 22.95 -1.45
N PHE A 56 1.57 23.02 -2.51
CA PHE A 56 0.68 21.93 -2.89
C PHE A 56 1.46 20.69 -3.33
N PHE A 57 2.58 20.88 -4.04
CA PHE A 57 3.45 19.78 -4.41
C PHE A 57 4.15 19.15 -3.20
N ASP A 58 4.65 19.97 -2.27
CA ASP A 58 5.31 19.50 -1.06
C ASP A 58 4.34 18.72 -0.15
N GLU A 59 3.09 19.20 -0.03
CA GLU A 59 2.04 18.51 0.72
C GLU A 59 1.63 17.19 0.05
N PHE A 60 1.48 17.20 -1.28
CA PHE A 60 1.25 15.99 -2.06
C PHE A 60 2.38 14.96 -1.88
N ALA A 61 3.64 15.40 -1.94
CA ALA A 61 4.80 14.52 -1.77
C ALA A 61 4.85 13.91 -0.36
N LYS A 62 4.54 14.70 0.69
CA LYS A 62 4.42 14.18 2.06
C LYS A 62 3.30 13.17 2.20
N GLY A 63 2.11 13.48 1.66
CA GLY A 63 0.98 12.56 1.66
C GLY A 63 1.30 11.26 0.92
N PHE A 64 2.00 11.36 -0.21
CA PHE A 64 2.47 10.20 -0.97
C PHE A 64 3.39 9.30 -0.14
N ASP A 65 4.37 9.86 0.55
CA ASP A 65 5.27 9.09 1.41
C ASP A 65 4.52 8.43 2.57
N GLN A 66 3.57 9.14 3.20
CA GLN A 66 2.73 8.59 4.26
C GLN A 66 1.86 7.44 3.78
N VAL A 67 1.23 7.58 2.60
CA VAL A 67 0.46 6.51 1.99
C VAL A 67 1.36 5.31 1.75
N ASN A 68 2.50 5.49 1.09
CA ASN A 68 3.45 4.40 0.83
C ASN A 68 3.89 3.67 2.11
N GLN A 69 4.17 4.39 3.19
CA GLN A 69 4.49 3.80 4.50
C GLN A 69 3.32 2.99 5.05
N GLY A 70 2.09 3.51 4.96
CA GLY A 70 0.87 2.80 5.33
C GLY A 70 0.68 1.52 4.52
N LEU A 71 0.90 1.57 3.21
CA LEU A 71 0.80 0.40 2.33
C LEU A 71 1.82 -0.68 2.70
N GLN A 72 3.06 -0.29 2.99
CA GLN A 72 4.09 -1.22 3.46
C GLN A 72 3.72 -1.83 4.82
N GLY A 73 3.19 -1.04 5.75
CA GLY A 73 2.73 -1.52 7.05
C GLY A 73 1.62 -2.56 6.93
N ILE A 74 0.62 -2.30 6.08
CA ILE A 74 -0.47 -3.25 5.83
C ILE A 74 0.07 -4.52 5.14
N GLY A 75 0.93 -4.38 4.13
CA GLY A 75 1.54 -5.53 3.45
C GLY A 75 2.35 -6.43 4.39
N ASN A 76 3.13 -5.83 5.29
CA ASN A 76 3.87 -6.55 6.32
C ASN A 76 2.95 -7.25 7.32
N TYR A 77 1.89 -6.57 7.77
CA TYR A 77 0.90 -7.16 8.67
C TYR A 77 0.22 -8.36 8.03
N VAL A 78 -0.32 -8.18 6.83
CA VAL A 78 -0.94 -9.21 6.00
C VAL A 78 -0.02 -10.43 5.83
N ARG A 79 1.24 -10.19 5.47
CA ARG A 79 2.25 -11.25 5.32
C ARG A 79 2.49 -11.98 6.64
N SER A 80 2.68 -11.25 7.74
CA SER A 80 2.93 -11.84 9.06
C SER A 80 1.77 -12.70 9.55
N VAL A 81 0.53 -12.28 9.26
CA VAL A 81 -0.67 -13.02 9.59
C VAL A 81 -0.75 -14.32 8.78
N GLY A 82 -0.46 -14.26 7.47
CA GLY A 82 -0.39 -15.45 6.62
C GLY A 82 0.67 -16.46 7.07
N GLU A 83 1.88 -15.98 7.41
CA GLU A 83 2.98 -16.82 7.92
C GLU A 83 2.63 -17.47 9.28
N ALA A 84 2.02 -16.71 10.19
CA ALA A 84 1.60 -17.22 11.50
C ALA A 84 0.50 -18.30 11.38
N PHE A 85 -0.47 -18.12 10.48
CA PHE A 85 -1.49 -19.13 10.21
C PHE A 85 -0.91 -20.39 9.58
N ALA A 86 -0.02 -20.25 8.59
CA ALA A 86 0.65 -21.39 7.97
C ALA A 86 1.47 -22.20 8.99
N SER A 87 2.21 -21.52 9.89
CA SER A 87 2.96 -22.19 10.96
C SER A 87 2.03 -22.91 11.95
N THR A 88 0.92 -22.28 12.32
CA THR A 88 -0.04 -22.86 13.28
C THR A 88 -0.72 -24.11 12.71
N ASP A 89 -1.08 -24.09 11.42
CA ASP A 89 -1.70 -25.23 10.75
C ASP A 89 -0.71 -26.39 10.57
N GLN A 90 0.56 -26.09 10.26
CA GLN A 90 1.63 -27.08 10.15
C GLN A 90 1.93 -27.76 11.50
N ASP A 91 1.90 -27.00 12.60
CA ASP A 91 2.01 -27.51 13.96
C ASP A 91 0.80 -28.35 14.38
N LEU A 92 -0.42 -27.93 14.03
CA LEU A 92 -1.63 -28.73 14.27
C LEU A 92 -1.60 -30.04 13.48
N GLY A 93 -1.25 -29.98 12.20
CA GLY A 93 -1.12 -31.15 11.33
C GLY A 93 -0.07 -32.14 11.82
N SER A 94 1.08 -31.66 12.31
CA SER A 94 2.12 -32.51 12.91
C SER A 94 1.72 -33.14 14.26
N ARG A 95 0.73 -32.61 14.96
CA ARG A 95 0.27 -33.14 16.25
C ARG A 95 -0.95 -34.07 16.13
N LEU A 96 -1.61 -34.06 14.97
CA LEU A 96 -2.77 -34.89 14.67
C LEU A 96 -2.45 -36.09 13.76
N GLY A 97 -1.27 -36.12 13.13
CA GLY A 97 -0.67 -37.29 12.48
C GLY A 97 0.25 -38.08 13.39
#